data_AF-A0A945BXJ6-F1
#
_entry.id   AF-A0A945BXJ6-F1
#
_cell.length_a   1.000
_cell.length_b   1.000
_cell.length_c   1.000
_cell.angle_alpha   90.00
_cell.angle_beta   90.00
_cell.angle_gamma   90.00
#
_symmetry.space_group_name_H-M   'P 1'
#
loop_
_entity.id
_entity.type
_entity.pdbx_description
1 polymer ?
#
loop_
_entity_poly.entity_id
_entity_poly.type
_entity_poly.pdbx_seq_one_letter_code
_entity_poly.pdbx_strand_id
1 'polypeptide(L)'
;MKIEEFFQIAENEGVVDIEDTTIVGDIKLEGKVFRKGIKLLEGNELEGEIVMRECKFLDDVNLEGGIFYNNVKISGCAFFGDLLIGFLSKKLLIQKTELQGGISFVGSSDEQNSGIFLFDNGILGNIDFSGHDIGLAVRIIRCQCHGSLILGDAKFEQDLSILESKIKNVITFQHYDIGSGCEIMGNVFTDDPEIAQLLALSKVGVYTNLQKKEK
;
A
#
# COMPACT_ATOMS: atom_id res chain seq x y z
N MET A 1 -9.90 -25.65 -3.23
CA MET A 1 -11.05 -25.93 -2.33
C MET A 1 -12.00 -24.73 -2.36
N LYS A 2 -13.33 -24.90 -2.26
CA LYS A 2 -14.28 -23.75 -2.24
C LYS A 2 -14.83 -23.57 -0.83
N ILE A 3 -14.67 -22.38 -0.25
CA ILE A 3 -15.22 -22.05 1.07
C ILE A 3 -16.27 -20.94 0.92
N GLU A 4 -17.49 -21.23 1.38
CA GLU A 4 -18.66 -20.34 1.26
C GLU A 4 -19.05 -19.69 2.60
N GLU A 5 -18.29 -19.94 3.68
CA GLU A 5 -18.61 -19.48 5.03
C GLU A 5 -17.81 -18.25 5.49
N PHE A 6 -18.35 -17.59 6.52
CA PHE A 6 -17.78 -16.45 7.22
C PHE A 6 -16.68 -16.88 8.18
N PHE A 7 -15.47 -16.32 8.02
CA PHE A 7 -14.36 -16.55 8.97
C PHE A 7 -14.29 -15.44 10.01
N GLN A 8 -14.49 -15.79 11.27
CA GLN A 8 -14.22 -14.94 12.43
C GLN A 8 -13.18 -15.60 13.33
N ILE A 9 -12.01 -14.98 13.45
CA ILE A 9 -10.91 -15.48 14.29
C ILE A 9 -10.96 -14.74 15.63
N ALA A 10 -10.96 -15.46 16.76
CA ALA A 10 -11.23 -14.89 18.09
C ALA A 10 -9.99 -14.40 18.83
N GLU A 11 -8.82 -15.01 18.62
CA GLU A 11 -7.46 -14.67 19.06
C GLU A 11 -6.56 -15.79 18.48
N ASN A 12 -5.38 -15.47 17.93
CA ASN A 12 -4.52 -16.50 17.33
C ASN A 12 -3.06 -16.36 17.82
N GLU A 13 -2.56 -17.45 18.42
CA GLU A 13 -1.15 -17.60 18.83
C GLU A 13 -0.29 -18.35 17.81
N GLY A 14 -0.94 -18.97 16.82
CA GLY A 14 -0.37 -19.60 15.64
C GLY A 14 -0.39 -18.69 14.41
N VAL A 15 0.20 -19.18 13.32
CA VAL A 15 0.06 -18.56 11.99
C VAL A 15 -1.34 -18.87 11.48
N VAL A 16 -2.05 -17.84 10.98
CA VAL A 16 -3.21 -18.07 10.11
C VAL A 16 -2.64 -18.28 8.72
N ASP A 17 -2.79 -19.49 8.19
CA ASP A 17 -2.28 -19.88 6.89
C ASP A 17 -3.42 -20.48 6.05
N ILE A 18 -3.72 -19.87 4.91
CA ILE A 18 -4.71 -20.37 3.95
C ILE A 18 -4.06 -20.29 2.56
N GLU A 19 -4.03 -21.40 1.85
CA GLU A 19 -3.36 -21.54 0.54
C GLU A 19 -4.26 -22.38 -0.43
N ASP A 20 -4.00 -22.27 -1.73
CA ASP A 20 -4.71 -22.93 -2.86
C ASP A 20 -6.26 -23.09 -2.74
N THR A 21 -6.96 -22.00 -2.41
CA THR A 21 -8.37 -21.97 -2.03
C THR A 21 -9.11 -20.81 -2.71
N THR A 22 -10.32 -21.10 -3.22
CA THR A 22 -11.29 -20.08 -3.63
C THR A 22 -12.22 -19.78 -2.46
N ILE A 23 -12.24 -18.55 -2.00
CA ILE A 23 -13.11 -18.09 -0.92
C ILE A 23 -14.18 -17.20 -1.53
N VAL A 24 -15.45 -17.57 -1.34
CA VAL A 24 -16.59 -16.81 -1.87
C VAL A 24 -17.18 -15.86 -0.84
N GLY A 25 -17.05 -16.19 0.45
CA GLY A 25 -17.51 -15.35 1.56
C GLY A 25 -16.55 -14.20 1.91
N ASP A 26 -17.03 -13.28 2.76
CA ASP A 26 -16.19 -12.22 3.34
C ASP A 26 -15.24 -12.78 4.41
N ILE A 27 -14.04 -12.21 4.50
CA ILE A 27 -13.12 -12.40 5.62
C ILE A 27 -13.21 -11.19 6.55
N LYS A 28 -13.59 -11.37 7.82
CA LYS A 28 -13.67 -10.26 8.80
C LYS A 28 -12.85 -10.55 10.04
N LEU A 29 -11.87 -9.69 10.29
CA LEU A 29 -11.02 -9.70 11.49
C LEU A 29 -11.35 -8.45 12.31
N GLU A 30 -11.87 -8.59 13.52
CA GLU A 30 -12.31 -7.45 14.34
C GLU A 30 -11.83 -7.55 15.80
N GLY A 31 -11.10 -6.53 16.27
CA GLY A 31 -10.75 -6.34 17.69
C GLY A 31 -9.70 -7.31 18.25
N LYS A 32 -8.85 -7.91 17.39
CA LYS A 32 -8.01 -9.06 17.76
C LYS A 32 -6.52 -8.75 17.80
N VAL A 33 -5.78 -9.53 18.60
CA VAL A 33 -4.31 -9.55 18.56
C VAL A 33 -3.83 -10.83 17.87
N PHE A 34 -3.01 -10.66 16.84
CA PHE A 34 -2.33 -11.74 16.13
C PHE A 34 -0.85 -11.68 16.46
N ARG A 35 -0.36 -12.69 17.18
CA ARG A 35 1.02 -12.72 17.69
C ARG A 35 2.03 -13.24 16.68
N LYS A 36 1.57 -14.00 15.69
CA LYS A 36 2.36 -14.48 14.56
C LYS A 36 1.73 -13.95 13.28
N GLY A 37 2.56 -13.86 12.24
CA GLY A 37 2.15 -13.30 10.96
C GLY A 37 0.89 -13.95 10.41
N ILE A 38 0.18 -13.18 9.61
CA ILE A 38 -0.96 -13.66 8.84
C ILE A 38 -0.50 -13.86 7.41
N LYS A 39 -0.60 -15.09 6.92
CA LYS A 39 -0.41 -15.42 5.50
C LYS A 39 -1.74 -15.89 4.99
N LEU A 40 -2.48 -15.02 4.31
CA LEU A 40 -3.83 -15.43 3.95
C LEU A 40 -3.92 -16.12 2.60
N LEU A 41 -3.01 -15.94 1.62
CA LEU A 41 -3.44 -16.17 0.23
C LEU A 41 -2.38 -16.45 -0.85
N GLU A 42 -1.28 -17.15 -0.60
CA GLU A 42 -0.44 -17.61 -1.72
C GLU A 42 -1.26 -18.57 -2.62
N GLY A 43 -1.56 -18.17 -3.87
CA GLY A 43 -2.34 -18.97 -4.83
C GLY A 43 -3.87 -18.91 -4.70
N ASN A 44 -4.42 -18.02 -3.85
CA ASN A 44 -5.87 -17.99 -3.56
C ASN A 44 -6.65 -16.98 -4.42
N GLU A 45 -7.93 -17.29 -4.66
CA GLU A 45 -8.90 -16.38 -5.27
C GLU A 45 -9.96 -16.01 -4.24
N LEU A 46 -10.15 -14.71 -3.97
CA LEU A 46 -11.18 -14.22 -3.06
C LEU A 46 -12.23 -13.41 -3.83
N GLU A 47 -13.46 -13.94 -3.87
CA GLU A 47 -14.61 -13.23 -4.43
C GLU A 47 -15.28 -12.30 -3.41
N GLY A 48 -15.12 -12.53 -2.10
CA GLY A 48 -15.68 -11.69 -1.02
C GLY A 48 -14.85 -10.44 -0.68
N GLU A 49 -15.31 -9.64 0.29
CA GLU A 49 -14.51 -8.52 0.82
C GLU A 49 -13.58 -8.98 1.96
N ILE A 50 -12.41 -8.34 2.10
CA ILE A 50 -11.60 -8.41 3.32
C ILE A 50 -11.88 -7.17 4.17
N VAL A 51 -12.23 -7.40 5.43
CA VAL A 51 -12.41 -6.34 6.42
C VAL A 51 -11.58 -6.62 7.65
N MET A 52 -10.63 -5.74 7.95
CA MET A 52 -9.85 -5.77 9.18
C MET A 52 -10.14 -4.50 9.99
N ARG A 53 -10.57 -4.65 11.24
CA ARG A 53 -10.88 -3.52 12.13
C ARG A 53 -10.30 -3.70 13.51
N GLU A 54 -9.71 -2.65 14.04
CA GLU A 54 -9.26 -2.61 15.45
C GLU A 54 -8.35 -3.81 15.82
N CYS A 55 -7.61 -4.33 14.84
CA CYS A 55 -6.72 -5.47 15.03
C CYS A 55 -5.29 -5.01 15.29
N LYS A 56 -4.53 -5.84 15.99
CA LYS A 56 -3.11 -5.65 16.25
C LYS A 56 -2.32 -6.85 15.71
N PHE A 57 -1.45 -6.63 14.75
CA PHE A 57 -0.59 -7.64 14.15
C PHE A 57 0.84 -7.40 14.62
N LEU A 58 1.41 -8.34 15.36
CA LEU A 58 2.75 -8.20 15.95
C LEU A 58 3.90 -8.60 15.01
N ASP A 59 3.55 -9.05 13.82
CA ASP A 59 4.42 -9.63 12.81
C ASP A 59 3.84 -9.26 11.43
N ASP A 60 4.52 -9.64 10.35
CA ASP A 60 4.13 -9.28 8.99
C ASP A 60 2.73 -9.82 8.64
N VAL A 61 1.98 -9.02 7.88
CA VAL A 61 0.72 -9.45 7.27
C VAL A 61 0.94 -9.54 5.78
N ASN A 62 0.92 -10.77 5.29
CA ASN A 62 1.13 -11.09 3.90
C ASN A 62 -0.21 -11.45 3.23
N LEU A 63 -0.67 -10.52 2.40
CA LEU A 63 -1.80 -10.65 1.47
C LEU A 63 -1.29 -10.73 0.01
N GLU A 64 -0.02 -11.05 -0.20
CA GLU A 64 0.62 -11.30 -1.49
C GLU A 64 0.14 -12.62 -2.09
N GLY A 65 0.20 -12.74 -3.42
CA GLY A 65 -0.07 -13.99 -4.14
C GLY A 65 -1.55 -14.34 -4.33
N GLY A 66 -2.47 -13.59 -3.70
CA GLY A 66 -3.91 -13.75 -3.86
C GLY A 66 -4.51 -12.79 -4.90
N ILE A 67 -5.59 -13.21 -5.56
CA ILE A 67 -6.42 -12.36 -6.44
C ILE A 67 -7.65 -11.91 -5.66
N PHE A 68 -7.73 -10.61 -5.37
CA PHE A 68 -8.88 -10.00 -4.70
C PHE A 68 -9.87 -9.42 -5.71
N TYR A 69 -11.00 -10.10 -5.93
CA TYR A 69 -12.04 -9.61 -6.85
C TYR A 69 -12.90 -8.47 -6.25
N ASN A 70 -12.73 -8.18 -4.97
CA ASN A 70 -13.52 -7.22 -4.22
C ASN A 70 -12.65 -6.32 -3.32
N ASN A 71 -13.30 -5.47 -2.52
CA ASN A 71 -12.58 -4.46 -1.73
C ASN A 71 -11.84 -5.07 -0.54
N VAL A 72 -10.69 -4.48 -0.21
CA VAL A 72 -9.96 -4.69 1.02
C VAL A 72 -10.08 -3.44 1.88
N LYS A 73 -10.58 -3.56 3.11
CA LYS A 73 -10.82 -2.45 4.04
C LYS A 73 -10.12 -2.71 5.36
N ILE A 74 -9.15 -1.87 5.70
CA ILE A 74 -8.37 -1.94 6.93
C ILE A 74 -8.60 -0.65 7.70
N SER A 75 -9.03 -0.73 8.96
CA SER A 75 -9.42 0.45 9.74
C SER A 75 -9.09 0.33 11.22
N GLY A 76 -8.41 1.33 11.80
CA GLY A 76 -8.16 1.32 13.25
C GLY A 76 -7.16 0.25 13.70
N CYS A 77 -6.38 -0.32 12.77
CA CYS A 77 -5.46 -1.41 13.08
C CYS A 77 -4.07 -0.89 13.49
N ALA A 78 -3.27 -1.77 14.07
CA ALA A 78 -1.85 -1.53 14.35
C ALA A 78 -1.01 -2.70 13.79
N PHE A 79 -0.08 -2.40 12.90
CA PHE A 79 0.85 -3.36 12.30
C PHE A 79 2.27 -3.08 12.83
N PHE A 80 2.89 -4.09 13.42
CA PHE A 80 4.28 -3.98 13.92
C PHE A 80 5.28 -4.45 12.87
N GLY A 81 4.89 -5.41 12.03
CA GLY A 81 5.61 -5.79 10.81
C GLY A 81 5.09 -5.06 9.58
N ASP A 82 5.55 -5.50 8.41
CA ASP A 82 5.17 -4.98 7.11
C ASP A 82 3.78 -5.50 6.69
N LEU A 83 3.08 -4.68 5.90
CA LEU A 83 1.84 -5.06 5.23
C LEU A 83 2.15 -5.26 3.74
N LEU A 84 2.15 -6.51 3.29
CA LEU A 84 2.35 -6.89 1.90
C LEU A 84 1.00 -7.12 1.24
N ILE A 85 0.72 -6.40 0.14
CA ILE A 85 -0.55 -6.44 -0.55
C ILE A 85 -0.35 -6.92 -1.98
N GLY A 86 -1.02 -8.03 -2.34
CA GLY A 86 -1.03 -8.61 -3.67
C GLY A 86 -1.99 -7.95 -4.68
N PHE A 87 -2.46 -8.75 -5.62
CA PHE A 87 -3.34 -8.35 -6.72
C PHE A 87 -4.71 -7.87 -6.24
N LEU A 88 -5.05 -6.61 -6.52
CA LEU A 88 -6.37 -6.02 -6.25
C LEU A 88 -7.12 -5.77 -7.56
N SER A 89 -8.36 -6.24 -7.68
CA SER A 89 -9.22 -5.87 -8.82
C SER A 89 -10.12 -4.65 -8.54
N LYS A 90 -10.27 -4.24 -7.27
CA LYS A 90 -11.10 -3.10 -6.85
C LYS A 90 -10.35 -2.19 -5.89
N LYS A 91 -10.92 -1.88 -4.72
CA LYS A 91 -10.38 -0.82 -3.86
C LYS A 91 -9.69 -1.38 -2.64
N LEU A 92 -8.49 -0.88 -2.37
CA LEU A 92 -7.88 -0.95 -1.06
C LEU A 92 -8.14 0.36 -0.31
N LEU A 93 -8.73 0.25 0.87
CA LEU A 93 -8.91 1.35 1.81
C LEU A 93 -8.18 1.02 3.11
N ILE A 94 -7.17 1.81 3.45
CA ILE A 94 -6.51 1.74 4.76
C ILE A 94 -6.74 3.08 5.45
N GLN A 95 -7.36 3.05 6.63
CA GLN A 95 -7.63 4.28 7.37
C GLN A 95 -7.36 4.17 8.86
N LYS A 96 -6.98 5.29 9.49
CA LYS A 96 -6.80 5.39 10.95
C LYS A 96 -5.92 4.27 11.51
N THR A 97 -4.90 3.86 10.76
CA THR A 97 -4.07 2.70 11.05
C THR A 97 -2.65 3.17 11.34
N GLU A 98 -2.01 2.51 12.30
CA GLU A 98 -0.60 2.72 12.64
C GLU A 98 0.23 1.55 12.11
N LEU A 99 1.25 1.84 11.31
CA LEU A 99 2.18 0.86 10.76
C LEU A 99 3.59 1.18 11.22
N GLN A 100 4.19 0.29 12.02
CA GLN A 100 5.61 0.37 12.35
C GLN A 100 6.48 -0.14 11.20
N GLY A 101 5.99 -1.15 10.48
CA GLY A 101 6.50 -1.52 9.17
C GLY A 101 6.03 -0.55 8.07
N GLY A 102 6.35 -0.92 6.84
CA GLY A 102 5.87 -0.29 5.62
C GLY A 102 4.62 -0.96 5.03
N ILE A 103 4.20 -0.42 3.90
CA ILE A 103 3.22 -1.03 3.01
C ILE A 103 3.97 -1.31 1.71
N SER A 104 4.05 -2.58 1.30
CA SER A 104 4.52 -2.93 -0.03
C SER A 104 3.36 -3.46 -0.83
N PHE A 105 3.13 -2.87 -1.98
CA PHE A 105 2.36 -3.52 -3.01
C PHE A 105 3.30 -4.53 -3.68
N VAL A 106 2.83 -5.75 -3.97
CA VAL A 106 3.59 -6.75 -4.74
C VAL A 106 2.72 -7.41 -5.82
N GLY A 107 3.18 -7.40 -7.08
CA GLY A 107 2.49 -7.99 -8.24
C GLY A 107 1.79 -6.97 -9.17
N SER A 108 1.39 -7.37 -10.37
CA SER A 108 0.61 -6.50 -11.29
C SER A 108 -0.85 -6.44 -10.85
N SER A 109 -1.50 -5.27 -10.76
CA SER A 109 -2.95 -5.22 -10.56
C SER A 109 -3.72 -5.29 -11.90
N ASP A 110 -5.01 -5.65 -11.87
CA ASP A 110 -5.85 -5.53 -13.09
C ASP A 110 -5.90 -4.05 -13.48
N GLU A 111 -5.36 -3.74 -14.66
CA GLU A 111 -5.06 -2.38 -15.13
C GLU A 111 -6.25 -1.44 -15.11
N GLN A 112 -7.50 -1.91 -14.98
CA GLN A 112 -8.68 -1.05 -15.20
C GLN A 112 -9.50 -0.68 -13.96
N ASN A 113 -9.31 -1.34 -12.81
CA ASN A 113 -10.28 -1.18 -11.70
C ASN A 113 -9.67 -1.10 -10.28
N SER A 114 -8.35 -1.09 -10.15
CA SER A 114 -7.67 -1.07 -8.85
C SER A 114 -7.46 0.35 -8.31
N GLY A 115 -7.96 0.67 -7.11
CA GLY A 115 -7.75 1.99 -6.48
C GLY A 115 -7.22 1.88 -5.07
N ILE A 116 -6.24 2.71 -4.70
CA ILE A 116 -5.55 2.63 -3.40
C ILE A 116 -5.78 3.91 -2.63
N PHE A 117 -6.36 3.79 -1.43
CA PHE A 117 -6.76 4.92 -0.62
C PHE A 117 -6.23 4.78 0.81
N LEU A 118 -5.33 5.68 1.20
CA LEU A 118 -4.73 5.78 2.51
C LEU A 118 -5.23 7.06 3.20
N PHE A 119 -5.90 6.95 4.34
CA PHE A 119 -6.44 8.09 5.09
C PHE A 119 -6.05 8.08 6.56
N ASP A 120 -5.59 9.20 7.10
CA ASP A 120 -5.41 9.35 8.55
C ASP A 120 -4.48 8.27 9.16
N ASN A 121 -3.44 7.83 8.42
CA ASN A 121 -2.53 6.76 8.85
C ASN A 121 -1.19 7.29 9.36
N GLY A 122 -0.64 6.64 10.37
CA GLY A 122 0.77 6.79 10.79
C GLY A 122 1.59 5.62 10.26
N ILE A 123 2.68 5.91 9.54
CA ILE A 123 3.51 4.90 8.86
C ILE A 123 4.98 5.22 9.20
N LEU A 124 5.68 4.29 9.83
CA LEU A 124 7.11 4.44 10.12
C LEU A 124 7.98 3.91 8.99
N GLY A 125 7.56 2.83 8.33
CA GLY A 125 8.23 2.25 7.16
C GLY A 125 7.92 2.97 5.86
N ASN A 126 8.27 2.33 4.74
CA ASN A 126 8.05 2.86 3.40
C ASN A 126 6.61 2.61 2.92
N ILE A 127 6.18 3.39 1.93
CA ILE A 127 5.04 3.06 1.08
C ILE A 127 5.63 2.75 -0.29
N ASP A 128 5.59 1.50 -0.71
CA ASP A 128 6.29 1.03 -1.90
C ASP A 128 5.32 0.52 -2.97
N PHE A 129 5.22 1.29 -4.06
CA PHE A 129 4.46 0.97 -5.25
C PHE A 129 5.33 0.38 -6.38
N SER A 130 6.60 0.06 -6.12
CA SER A 130 7.53 -0.27 -7.20
C SER A 130 7.07 -1.44 -8.08
N GLY A 131 7.05 -1.23 -9.40
CA GLY A 131 6.65 -2.22 -10.39
C GLY A 131 5.14 -2.48 -10.50
N HIS A 132 4.29 -1.59 -9.95
CA HIS A 132 2.84 -1.78 -9.93
C HIS A 132 2.13 -0.91 -10.97
N ASP A 133 1.33 -1.55 -11.81
CA ASP A 133 0.33 -0.86 -12.64
C ASP A 133 -0.97 -0.73 -11.84
N ILE A 134 -1.54 0.48 -11.75
CA ILE A 134 -2.74 0.81 -10.95
C ILE A 134 -3.75 1.56 -11.83
N GLY A 135 -4.95 1.01 -11.95
CA GLY A 135 -5.95 1.46 -12.91
C GLY A 135 -6.85 2.61 -12.48
N LEU A 136 -7.04 2.79 -11.17
CA LEU A 136 -7.80 3.89 -10.59
C LEU A 136 -6.90 4.81 -9.78
N ALA A 137 -7.50 5.86 -9.22
CA ALA A 137 -6.79 6.84 -8.43
C ALA A 137 -6.07 6.23 -7.22
N VAL A 138 -4.89 6.77 -6.92
CA VAL A 138 -4.19 6.56 -5.66
C VAL A 138 -4.30 7.82 -4.82
N ARG A 139 -4.76 7.70 -3.58
CA ARG A 139 -4.96 8.84 -2.68
C ARG A 139 -4.30 8.59 -1.34
N ILE A 140 -3.39 9.48 -0.96
CA ILE A 140 -2.72 9.50 0.34
C ILE A 140 -3.10 10.80 1.03
N ILE A 141 -3.98 10.72 2.03
CA ILE A 141 -4.64 11.89 2.62
C ILE A 141 -4.46 11.88 4.14
N ARG A 142 -3.99 13.00 4.71
CA ARG A 142 -3.73 13.14 6.15
C ARG A 142 -2.86 12.02 6.75
N CYS A 143 -1.89 11.53 5.99
CA CYS A 143 -0.97 10.49 6.44
C CYS A 143 0.35 11.06 6.93
N GLN A 144 1.00 10.39 7.87
CA GLN A 144 2.35 10.69 8.34
C GLN A 144 3.27 9.51 8.05
N CYS A 145 4.03 9.58 6.95
CA CYS A 145 5.01 8.58 6.54
C CYS A 145 6.43 9.04 6.89
N HIS A 146 7.06 8.32 7.82
CA HIS A 146 8.46 8.57 8.22
C HIS A 146 9.46 7.81 7.35
N GLY A 147 9.00 6.84 6.55
CA GLY A 147 9.80 6.23 5.50
C GLY A 147 9.68 6.99 4.18
N SER A 148 10.04 6.31 3.11
CA SER A 148 9.97 6.83 1.74
C SER A 148 8.66 6.41 1.08
N LEU A 149 8.10 7.29 0.26
CA LEU A 149 7.19 6.90 -0.80
C LEU A 149 8.03 6.50 -2.01
N ILE A 150 7.91 5.26 -2.45
CA ILE A 150 8.70 4.68 -3.54
C ILE A 150 7.74 4.37 -4.69
N LEU A 151 8.03 4.93 -5.87
CA LEU A 151 7.18 4.82 -7.05
C LEU A 151 7.86 4.07 -8.21
N GLY A 152 9.00 3.41 -7.99
CA GLY A 152 9.86 2.97 -9.09
C GLY A 152 9.20 2.03 -10.07
N ASP A 153 9.14 2.43 -11.34
CA ASP A 153 8.46 1.72 -12.43
C ASP A 153 6.96 1.46 -12.22
N ALA A 154 6.31 2.16 -11.27
CA ALA A 154 4.86 2.10 -11.12
C ALA A 154 4.17 2.78 -12.31
N LYS A 155 2.94 2.40 -12.65
CA LYS A 155 2.10 3.18 -13.58
C LYS A 155 0.77 3.47 -12.91
N PHE A 156 0.31 4.70 -13.07
CA PHE A 156 -0.99 5.11 -12.59
C PHE A 156 -1.80 5.57 -13.81
N GLU A 157 -2.89 4.87 -14.12
CA GLU A 157 -3.79 5.29 -15.21
C GLU A 157 -4.60 6.53 -14.83
N GLN A 158 -4.74 6.79 -13.52
CA GLN A 158 -5.43 7.95 -12.96
C GLN A 158 -4.53 8.69 -11.96
N ASP A 159 -5.06 9.77 -11.39
CA ASP A 159 -4.31 10.67 -10.50
C ASP A 159 -3.73 9.96 -9.27
N LEU A 160 -2.45 10.25 -9.00
CA LEU A 160 -1.83 10.09 -7.69
C LEU A 160 -1.99 11.42 -6.91
N SER A 161 -2.81 11.40 -5.87
CA SER A 161 -3.08 12.57 -5.01
C SER A 161 -2.50 12.38 -3.62
N ILE A 162 -1.63 13.30 -3.21
CA ILE A 162 -1.08 13.36 -1.85
C ILE A 162 -1.53 14.68 -1.22
N LEU A 163 -2.44 14.62 -0.24
CA LEU A 163 -3.07 15.80 0.35
C LEU A 163 -2.89 15.80 1.87
N GLU A 164 -2.56 16.96 2.44
CA GLU A 164 -2.47 17.15 3.91
C GLU A 164 -1.57 16.11 4.61
N SER A 165 -0.60 15.54 3.87
CA SER A 165 0.23 14.42 4.33
C SER A 165 1.68 14.85 4.46
N LYS A 166 2.40 14.20 5.38
CA LYS A 166 3.84 14.39 5.60
C LYS A 166 4.55 13.13 5.18
N ILE A 167 5.40 13.22 4.16
CA ILE A 167 6.21 12.10 3.67
C ILE A 167 7.67 12.51 3.77
N LYS A 168 8.51 11.67 4.40
CA LYS A 168 9.92 11.99 4.62
C LYS A 168 10.71 12.06 3.33
N ASN A 169 10.58 11.07 2.44
CA ASN A 169 11.25 11.09 1.14
C ASN A 169 10.29 10.61 0.05
N VAL A 170 10.47 11.11 -1.17
CA VAL A 170 9.82 10.54 -2.36
C VAL A 170 10.92 10.09 -3.33
N ILE A 171 10.86 8.83 -3.73
CA ILE A 171 11.79 8.21 -4.67
C ILE A 171 10.99 7.84 -5.91
N THR A 172 11.31 8.46 -7.05
CA THR A 172 10.63 8.22 -8.32
C THR A 172 11.64 8.00 -9.43
N PHE A 173 11.31 7.12 -10.38
CA PHE A 173 12.13 6.80 -11.55
C PHE A 173 11.43 7.10 -12.89
N GLN A 174 10.20 7.65 -12.89
CA GLN A 174 9.42 8.03 -14.09
C GLN A 174 8.54 9.29 -13.85
N HIS A 175 7.94 9.84 -14.91
CA HIS A 175 7.02 11.01 -14.89
C HIS A 175 5.76 10.69 -14.09
N TYR A 176 5.52 11.39 -12.97
CA TYR A 176 4.23 11.38 -12.27
C TYR A 176 3.77 12.80 -12.00
N ASP A 177 2.48 13.07 -12.22
CA ASP A 177 1.84 14.33 -11.88
C ASP A 177 1.57 14.36 -10.36
N ILE A 178 2.36 15.13 -9.61
CA ILE A 178 2.13 15.35 -8.18
C ILE A 178 1.15 16.52 -8.02
N GLY A 179 -0.10 16.20 -7.68
CA GLY A 179 -1.18 17.19 -7.54
C GLY A 179 -0.92 18.31 -6.52
N SER A 180 -1.67 19.42 -6.63
CA SER A 180 -1.56 20.58 -5.73
C SER A 180 -1.91 20.24 -4.27
N GLY A 181 -1.11 20.71 -3.32
CA GLY A 181 -1.35 20.56 -1.87
C GLY A 181 -0.51 19.50 -1.16
N CYS A 182 0.43 18.87 -1.87
CA CYS A 182 1.44 17.98 -1.30
C CYS A 182 2.59 18.78 -0.67
N GLU A 183 2.88 18.54 0.61
CA GLU A 183 4.08 19.06 1.29
C GLU A 183 5.11 17.93 1.40
N ILE A 184 6.09 17.92 0.49
CA ILE A 184 7.23 17.00 0.57
C ILE A 184 8.22 17.62 1.57
N MET A 185 8.32 17.03 2.76
CA MET A 185 9.14 17.62 3.84
C MET A 185 10.62 17.24 3.77
N GLY A 186 11.01 16.31 2.90
CA GLY A 186 12.41 15.93 2.70
C GLY A 186 12.79 15.90 1.23
N ASN A 187 13.72 15.01 0.88
CA ASN A 187 14.36 15.05 -0.43
C ASN A 187 13.52 14.32 -1.47
N VAL A 188 13.42 14.92 -2.66
CA VAL A 188 12.96 14.20 -3.86
C VAL A 188 14.18 13.75 -4.64
N PHE A 189 14.27 12.43 -4.83
CA PHE A 189 15.24 11.81 -5.71
C PHE A 189 14.50 11.43 -6.98
N THR A 190 14.88 12.10 -8.07
CA THR A 190 14.29 11.89 -9.39
C THR A 190 15.39 11.87 -10.44
N ASP A 191 15.20 10.98 -11.41
CA ASP A 191 16.00 10.85 -12.62
C ASP A 191 15.46 11.75 -13.73
N ASP A 192 14.24 12.28 -13.54
CA ASP A 192 13.50 13.09 -14.49
C ASP A 192 13.87 14.59 -14.38
N PRO A 193 14.44 15.17 -15.46
CA PRO A 193 14.83 16.58 -15.50
C PRO A 193 13.66 17.57 -15.35
N GLU A 194 12.43 17.23 -15.75
CA GLU A 194 11.27 18.11 -15.67
C GLU A 194 10.69 18.16 -14.26
N ILE A 195 10.54 17.01 -13.60
CA ILE A 195 10.17 16.94 -12.18
C ILE A 195 11.22 17.64 -11.31
N ALA A 196 12.51 17.48 -11.63
CA ALA A 196 13.58 18.20 -10.95
C ALA A 196 13.43 19.73 -11.07
N GLN A 197 12.99 20.23 -12.22
CA GLN A 197 12.75 21.67 -12.45
C GLN A 197 11.48 22.18 -11.76
N LEU A 198 10.37 21.43 -11.83
CA LEU A 198 9.12 21.77 -11.16
C LEU A 198 9.27 21.83 -9.64
N LEU A 199 10.07 20.93 -9.05
CA LEU A 199 10.30 20.87 -7.61
C LEU A 199 11.41 21.84 -7.12
N ALA A 200 12.33 22.25 -7.98
CA ALA A 200 13.28 23.32 -7.65
C ALA A 200 12.59 24.68 -7.39
N LEU A 201 11.38 24.86 -7.92
CA LEU A 201 10.56 26.06 -7.71
C LEU A 201 9.76 26.03 -6.39
N SER A 202 9.65 24.87 -5.72
CA SER A 202 8.75 24.67 -4.57
C SER A 202 9.43 24.71 -3.18
N LYS A 203 10.70 25.15 -3.08
CA LYS A 203 11.52 25.15 -1.83
C LYS A 203 11.78 23.75 -1.23
N VAL A 204 11.53 22.68 -1.98
CA VAL A 204 11.87 21.30 -1.61
C VAL A 204 13.32 21.01 -2.03
N GLY A 205 14.09 20.31 -1.20
CA GLY A 205 15.45 19.90 -1.55
C GLY A 205 15.42 18.81 -2.63
N VAL A 206 15.88 19.12 -3.84
CA VAL A 206 15.91 18.17 -4.96
C VAL A 206 17.35 17.69 -5.16
N TYR A 207 17.55 16.38 -5.18
CA TYR A 207 18.83 15.76 -5.49
C TYR A 207 18.67 14.89 -6.73
N THR A 208 19.18 15.37 -7.86
CA THR A 208 19.22 14.59 -9.10
C THR A 208 20.44 13.68 -9.08
N ASN A 209 20.25 12.40 -9.37
CA ASN A 209 21.37 11.49 -9.58
C ASN A 209 21.81 11.58 -11.04
N LEU A 210 22.38 12.73 -11.43
CA LEU A 210 23.02 12.89 -12.74
C LEU A 210 24.37 12.16 -12.73
N GLN A 211 24.35 10.83 -12.68
CA GLN A 211 25.48 10.08 -13.21
C GLN A 211 25.44 10.25 -14.73
N LYS A 212 26.18 11.26 -15.20
CA LYS A 212 26.66 11.32 -16.57
C LYS A 212 27.19 9.94 -16.94
N LYS A 213 26.50 9.23 -17.85
CA LYS A 213 27.19 8.29 -18.73
C LYS A 213 28.17 9.13 -19.55
N GLU A 214 29.39 9.26 -19.05
CA GLU A 214 30.50 9.68 -19.87
C GLU A 214 30.92 8.49 -20.74
N LYS A 215 30.77 8.70 -22.05
CA LYS A 215 31.24 7.97 -23.24
C LYS A 215 30.35 6.87 -23.80
#